data_AF-A0AA38PNS9-F1
#
_entry.id   AF-A0AA38PNS9-F1
#
_cell.length_a   1.000
_cell.length_b   1.000
_cell.length_c   1.000
_cell.angle_alpha   90.00
_cell.angle_beta   90.00
_cell.angle_gamma   90.00
#
_symmetry.space_group_name_H-M   'P 1'
#
loop_
_entity.id
_entity.type
_entity.pdbx_description
1 polymer ?
#
loop_
_entity_poly.entity_id
_entity_poly.type
_entity_poly.pdbx_seq_one_letter_code
_entity_poly.pdbx_strand_id
1 'polypeptide(L)'
;MVCSRNLSFPTLGPLIYLNLCGQDVIVINSRPAALEILERRPAMYSDRPRHIVCEYLGGEMAMPFTGYTKTWQNMRRATHEVLH
;
A
#
# COMPACT_ATOMS: atom_id res chain seq x y z
N MET A 1 10.20 22.49 11.21
CA MET A 1 9.29 21.76 12.11
C MET A 1 9.76 20.31 12.19
N VAL A 2 10.80 20.06 12.97
CA VAL A 2 11.39 18.72 13.16
C VAL A 2 10.65 18.08 14.34
N CYS A 3 9.69 17.20 14.05
CA CYS A 3 9.10 16.37 15.09
C CYS A 3 9.94 15.10 15.21
N SER A 4 10.91 15.19 16.10
CA SER A 4 11.66 14.07 16.67
C SER A 4 10.73 13.17 17.47
N ARG A 5 10.72 11.88 17.15
CA ARG A 5 10.50 10.75 18.08
C ARG A 5 10.78 9.44 17.33
N ASN A 6 11.99 8.93 17.53
CA ASN A 6 12.42 7.62 17.07
C ASN A 6 11.66 6.54 17.86
N LEU A 7 10.72 5.86 17.21
CA LEU A 7 10.31 4.52 17.63
C LEU A 7 11.36 3.56 17.08
N SER A 8 12.49 3.46 17.77
CA SER A 8 13.53 2.49 17.43
C SER A 8 13.04 1.10 17.82
N PHE A 9 12.57 0.32 16.85
CA PHE A 9 12.85 -1.11 16.84
C PHE A 9 14.37 -1.23 16.59
N PRO A 10 15.19 -1.50 17.61
CA PRO A 10 16.63 -1.20 17.55
C PRO A 10 17.42 -2.10 16.58
N THR A 11 16.80 -3.12 16.00
CA THR A 11 17.50 -4.19 15.27
C THR A 11 17.22 -4.24 13.78
N LEU A 12 16.22 -3.50 13.29
CA LEU A 12 15.74 -3.62 11.91
C LEU A 12 15.71 -2.23 11.26
N GLY A 13 16.46 -2.07 10.17
CA GLY A 13 16.67 -0.81 9.47
C GLY A 13 15.38 -0.14 8.94
N PRO A 14 15.51 1.01 8.25
CA PRO A 14 14.36 1.78 7.75
C PRO A 14 13.52 1.04 6.69
N LEU A 15 14.13 0.05 6.03
CA LEU A 15 13.51 -0.84 5.05
C LEU A 15 13.93 -2.28 5.39
N ILE A 16 12.98 -3.20 5.46
CA ILE A 16 13.23 -4.60 5.79
C ILE A 16 12.66 -5.45 4.67
N TYR A 17 13.45 -6.36 4.14
CA TYR A 17 12.99 -7.38 3.20
C TYR A 17 12.64 -8.66 3.98
N LEU A 18 11.45 -9.19 3.72
CA LEU A 18 10.94 -10.42 4.29
C LEU A 18 10.38 -11.29 3.17
N ASN A 19 10.70 -12.57 3.17
CA ASN A 19 9.99 -13.54 2.35
C ASN A 19 8.92 -14.20 3.24
N LEU A 20 7.66 -13.89 2.98
CA LEU A 20 6.51 -14.46 3.69
C LEU A 20 5.85 -15.50 2.79
N CYS A 21 6.04 -16.79 3.10
CA CYS A 21 5.42 -17.90 2.38
C CYS A 21 5.57 -17.80 0.84
N GLY A 22 6.76 -17.43 0.36
CA GLY A 22 7.05 -17.27 -1.07
C GLY A 22 6.66 -15.92 -1.67
N GLN A 23 6.12 -15.00 -0.88
CA GLN A 23 5.86 -13.62 -1.28
C GLN A 23 6.95 -12.69 -0.75
N ASP A 24 7.53 -11.92 -1.65
CA ASP A 24 8.51 -10.90 -1.32
C ASP A 24 7.81 -9.65 -0.77
N VAL A 25 8.07 -9.36 0.50
CA VAL A 25 7.45 -8.24 1.23
C VAL A 25 8.53 -7.29 1.71
N ILE A 26 8.33 -6.00 1.41
CA ILE A 26 9.19 -4.92 1.87
C ILE A 26 8.42 -4.12 2.93
N VAL A 27 8.93 -4.13 4.16
CA VAL A 27 8.36 -3.37 5.28
C VAL A 27 9.05 -2.01 5.37
N ILE A 28 8.27 -0.94 5.34
CA ILE A 28 8.73 0.44 5.45
C ILE A 28 8.54 0.88 6.91
N ASN A 29 9.63 1.02 7.66
CA ASN A 29 9.58 1.37 9.08
C ASN A 29 9.83 2.86 9.37
N SER A 30 10.17 3.64 8.34
CA SER A 30 10.48 5.07 8.50
C SER A 30 9.49 5.97 7.77
N ARG A 31 9.07 7.05 8.44
CA ARG A 31 8.24 8.10 7.84
C ARG A 31 8.84 8.70 6.56
N PRO A 32 10.12 9.12 6.51
CA PRO A 32 10.66 9.70 5.28
C PRO A 32 10.64 8.72 4.10
N ALA A 33 10.90 7.43 4.32
CA ALA A 33 10.80 6.42 3.26
C ALA A 33 9.34 6.20 2.82
N ALA A 34 8.38 6.22 3.75
CA ALA A 34 6.97 6.09 3.42
C ALA A 34 6.47 7.25 2.53
N LEU A 35 6.89 8.49 2.83
CA LEU A 35 6.52 9.66 2.01
C LEU A 35 7.12 9.59 0.61
N GLU A 36 8.41 9.26 0.49
CA GLU A 36 9.09 9.15 -0.82
C GLU A 36 8.51 8.01 -1.69
N ILE A 37 8.03 6.92 -1.09
CA ILE A 37 7.45 5.80 -1.83
C ILE A 37 5.97 6.06 -2.14
N LEU A 38 5.15 6.33 -1.12
CA LEU A 38 3.69 6.37 -1.26
C LEU A 38 3.17 7.69 -1.81
N GLU A 39 3.71 8.84 -1.38
CA GLU A 39 3.21 10.15 -1.81
C GLU A 39 3.85 10.61 -3.11
N ARG A 40 5.16 10.40 -3.28
CA ARG A 40 5.88 10.90 -4.46
C ARG A 40 5.68 10.03 -5.70
N ARG A 41 5.41 8.73 -5.52
CA ARG A 41 5.27 7.76 -6.62
C ARG A 41 4.04 6.86 -6.46
N PRO A 42 2.83 7.42 -6.26
CA PRO A 42 1.64 6.63 -5.96
C PRO A 42 1.29 5.67 -7.10
N ALA A 43 1.45 6.07 -8.36
CA ALA A 43 1.07 5.24 -9.50
C ALA A 43 1.89 3.94 -9.63
N MET A 44 3.12 3.90 -9.11
CA MET A 44 4.01 2.74 -9.20
C MET A 44 3.79 1.74 -8.06
N TYR A 45 3.46 2.24 -6.87
CA TYR A 45 3.40 1.42 -5.64
C TYR A 45 2.00 1.24 -5.07
N SER A 46 0.98 1.89 -5.65
CA SER A 46 -0.41 1.76 -5.19
C SER A 46 -1.11 0.50 -5.71
N ASP A 47 -0.40 -0.39 -6.42
CA ASP A 47 -0.99 -1.65 -6.86
C ASP A 47 -1.22 -2.62 -5.68
N ARG A 48 -2.03 -3.65 -5.89
CA ARG A 48 -2.36 -4.65 -4.87
C ARG A 48 -1.89 -6.02 -5.33
N PRO A 49 -1.25 -6.82 -4.45
CA PRO A 49 -0.84 -8.17 -4.82
C PRO A 49 -2.06 -9.03 -5.13
N ARG A 50 -1.89 -10.01 -6.02
CA ARG A 50 -2.97 -10.91 -6.42
C ARG A 50 -3.39 -11.78 -5.23
N HIS A 51 -4.65 -11.67 -4.83
CA HIS A 51 -5.25 -12.49 -3.77
C HIS A 51 -6.18 -13.55 -4.37
N ILE A 52 -5.70 -14.79 -4.47
CA ILE A 52 -6.43 -15.92 -5.07
C ILE A 52 -7.83 -16.10 -4.44
N VAL A 53 -7.91 -16.05 -3.11
CA VAL A 53 -9.18 -16.17 -2.39
C VAL A 53 -10.16 -15.06 -2.78
N CYS A 54 -9.66 -13.83 -2.94
CA CYS A 54 -10.50 -12.69 -3.28
C CYS A 54 -10.96 -12.77 -4.74
N GLU A 55 -10.11 -13.23 -5.64
CA GLU A 55 -10.44 -13.47 -7.05
C GLU A 55 -11.63 -14.44 -7.20
N TYR A 56 -11.60 -15.57 -6.48
CA TYR A 56 -12.72 -16.54 -6.50
C TYR A 56 -14.01 -16.02 -5.85
N LEU A 57 -13.90 -15.05 -4.94
CA LEU A 57 -15.05 -14.42 -4.28
C LEU A 57 -15.59 -13.20 -5.04
N GLY A 58 -15.11 -12.94 -6.26
CA GLY A 58 -15.51 -11.76 -7.05
C GLY A 58 -14.94 -10.44 -6.51
N GLY A 59 -13.86 -10.51 -5.72
CA GLY A 59 -13.18 -9.38 -5.08
C GLY A 59 -12.50 -8.41 -6.04
N GLU A 60 -12.46 -8.69 -7.34
CA GLU A 60 -12.01 -7.74 -8.36
C GLU A 60 -12.88 -6.48 -8.41
N MET A 61 -14.14 -6.56 -7.94
CA MET A 61 -15.03 -5.41 -7.77
C MET A 61 -14.94 -4.78 -6.38
N ALA A 62 -14.21 -5.38 -5.44
CA ALA A 62 -14.01 -4.79 -4.14
C ALA A 62 -12.86 -3.78 -4.20
N MET A 63 -13.17 -2.51 -3.94
CA MET A 63 -12.21 -1.39 -3.90
C MET A 63 -10.87 -1.67 -3.16
N PRO A 64 -10.82 -2.39 -2.02
CA PRO A 64 -9.55 -2.68 -1.36
C PRO A 64 -8.68 -3.76 -2.04
N PHE A 65 -9.28 -4.63 -2.85
CA PHE A 65 -8.61 -5.79 -3.45
C PHE A 65 -8.39 -5.66 -4.96
N THR A 66 -9.06 -4.72 -5.61
CA THR A 66 -8.86 -4.44 -7.03
C THR A 66 -7.53 -3.70 -7.25
N GLY A 67 -6.80 -4.09 -8.29
CA GLY A 67 -5.50 -3.51 -8.63
C GLY A 67 -5.59 -2.05 -9.10
N TYR A 68 -4.45 -1.39 -9.21
CA TYR A 68 -4.39 0.03 -9.61
C TYR A 68 -4.68 0.21 -11.11
N THR A 69 -5.97 0.19 -11.45
CA THR A 69 -6.50 0.31 -12.81
C THR A 69 -7.42 1.53 -12.96
N LYS A 70 -7.86 1.84 -14.19
CA LYS A 70 -8.89 2.88 -14.42
C LYS A 70 -10.18 2.62 -13.64
N THR A 71 -10.56 1.35 -13.48
CA THR A 71 -11.73 0.95 -12.70
C THR A 71 -11.59 1.40 -11.25
N TRP A 72 -10.46 1.11 -10.60
CA TRP A 72 -10.18 1.56 -9.24
C TRP A 72 -10.18 3.09 -9.12
N GLN A 73 -9.57 3.80 -10.07
CA GLN A 73 -9.54 5.26 -10.07
C GLN A 73 -10.94 5.87 -10.13
N ASN A 74 -11.81 5.32 -10.98
CA ASN A 74 -13.20 5.75 -11.09
C ASN A 74 -13.99 5.45 -9.82
N MET A 75 -13.84 4.25 -9.26
CA MET A 75 -14.47 3.88 -7.98
C MET A 75 -14.04 4.82 -6.87
N ARG A 76 -12.72 5.06 -6.72
CA ARG A 76 -12.19 6.01 -5.73
C ARG A 76 -12.78 7.41 -5.91
N ARG A 77 -12.88 7.91 -7.15
CA ARG A 77 -13.46 9.22 -7.44
C ARG A 77 -14.93 9.30 -7.01
N ALA A 78 -15.75 8.33 -7.42
CA ALA A 78 -17.16 8.29 -7.05
C ALA A 78 -17.35 8.16 -5.54
N THR A 79 -16.57 7.30 -4.88
CA THR A 79 -16.58 7.17 -3.42
C THR A 79 -16.18 8.46 -2.72
N HIS A 80 -15.17 9.17 -3.22
CA HIS A 80 -14.75 10.45 -2.67
C HIS A 80 -15.78 11.54 -2.91
N GLU A 81 -16.48 11.56 -4.05
CA GLU A 81 -17.55 12.53 -4.31
C GLU A 81 -18.77 12.34 -3.37
N VAL A 82 -19.04 11.10 -2.94
CA VAL A 82 -20.20 10.76 -2.09
C VAL A 82 -19.90 10.84 -0.59
N LEU A 83 -18.68 10.50 -0.16
CA LEU A 83 -18.27 10.43 1.25
C LEU A 83 -17.57 11.69 1.77
N HIS A 84 -17.58 12.78 1.02
CA HIS A 84 -16.97 14.06 1.40
C HIS A 84 -17.96 15.06 1.98
#